data_AF-A0A1U7YV64-F1
#
_entry.id   AF-A0A1U7YV64-F1
#
_cell.length_a   1.000
_cell.length_b   1.000
_cell.length_c   1.000
_cell.angle_alpha   90.00
_cell.angle_beta   90.00
_cell.angle_gamma   90.00
#
_symmetry.space_group_name_H-M   'P 1'
#
loop_
_entity.id
_entity.type
_entity.pdbx_description
1 polymer ?
#
loop_
_entity_poly.entity_id
_entity_poly.type
_entity_poly.pdbx_seq_one_letter_code
_entity_poly.pdbx_strand_id
1 'polypeptide(L)'
;MLERLVLFPSRSCLVSSTKQDIPSFHLLSSVSSSSFCRKALLSSPFRQPKKQTTWTALCASYEVGGGYPDEDVSLKTRAREQGDQKWDPSDYEALLKGGEQVASVLEEMVKLLEDMNMDEASEEMAVELAAQGVIGKRVDEMESGFMMALDYMIQLAEKDEDDQRKSLLEVIKQTVLSHLTKKCPPHVQVIGLLCRTPQKESRHELLRRVAAGGGVFKSENGTKVHLPGANLNDIANQADDLLETMESRPTVPDRKLLARLVLIREEARNMVGGGILDERNDRGLSTLPEAEVNFLSKLVAMRPGKTVQEMIKNVMQGKNEGADSLVNGEENADRQTASGIAGRASITGRKPLPVRPGMFLETVSKVLGGIYSGNVSGITAQHLEWVHQKTLQVLQEIAF
;
A
#
# COMPACT_ATOMS: atom_id res chain seq x y z
N MET A 1 7.93 20.85 -26.06
CA MET A 1 6.75 20.27 -25.37
C MET A 1 6.57 20.77 -23.93
N LEU A 2 7.38 21.70 -23.42
CA LEU A 2 7.31 22.17 -22.01
C LEU A 2 6.91 23.65 -21.80
N GLU A 3 6.59 24.41 -22.86
CA GLU A 3 6.28 25.86 -22.74
C GLU A 3 4.91 26.19 -22.09
N ARG A 4 4.18 25.21 -21.53
CA ARG A 4 2.84 25.45 -20.95
C ARG A 4 2.71 25.22 -19.44
N LEU A 5 3.82 25.00 -18.73
CA LEU A 5 3.76 24.52 -17.34
C LEU A 5 4.01 25.55 -16.23
N VAL A 6 4.06 26.86 -16.52
CA VAL A 6 4.21 27.86 -15.46
C VAL A 6 3.09 28.88 -15.51
N LEU A 7 2.04 28.62 -14.74
CA LEU A 7 1.07 29.64 -14.33
C LEU A 7 0.55 29.30 -12.92
N PHE A 8 1.39 29.59 -11.91
CA PHE A 8 0.91 29.82 -10.55
C PHE A 8 0.67 31.31 -10.34
N PRO A 9 -0.49 31.74 -9.80
CA PRO A 9 -0.70 33.13 -9.45
C PRO A 9 -0.04 33.42 -8.10
N SER A 10 1.08 34.15 -8.15
CA SER A 10 1.56 34.91 -6.99
C SER A 10 0.59 36.05 -6.71
N ARG A 11 -0.04 36.09 -5.53
CA ARG A 11 -0.82 37.25 -5.08
C ARG A 11 -0.05 38.03 -4.02
N SER A 12 0.44 39.18 -4.42
CA SER A 12 0.83 40.30 -3.57
C SER A 12 -0.40 40.83 -2.83
N CYS A 13 -0.30 40.91 -1.51
CA CYS A 13 -1.21 41.67 -0.67
C CYS A 13 -1.08 43.15 -0.98
N LEU A 14 -2.18 43.84 -1.26
CA LEU A 14 -2.38 45.24 -0.87
C LEU A 14 -3.88 45.52 -0.76
N VAL A 15 -4.18 46.37 0.21
CA VAL A 15 -5.44 46.52 0.94
C VAL A 15 -6.35 47.60 0.33
N SER A 16 -7.65 47.47 0.62
CA SER A 16 -8.72 48.49 0.69
C SER A 16 -9.58 48.81 -0.55
N SER A 17 -10.79 48.25 -0.50
CA SER A 17 -12.07 48.96 -0.31
C SER A 17 -12.94 49.40 -1.52
N THR A 18 -14.20 48.98 -1.40
CA THR A 18 -15.48 49.57 -1.86
C THR A 18 -15.99 49.41 -3.30
N LYS A 19 -16.97 48.49 -3.41
CA LYS A 19 -18.34 48.60 -3.96
C LYS A 19 -18.60 48.90 -5.46
N GLN A 20 -19.25 47.89 -6.05
CA GLN A 20 -20.48 47.91 -6.87
C GLN A 20 -20.45 48.27 -8.38
N ASP A 21 -21.10 47.33 -9.08
CA ASP A 21 -21.95 47.44 -10.28
C ASP A 21 -21.34 47.35 -11.70
N ILE A 22 -21.91 46.38 -12.44
CA ILE A 22 -21.84 46.08 -13.88
C ILE A 22 -22.82 47.05 -14.59
N PRO A 23 -22.52 47.63 -15.79
CA PRO A 23 -22.93 46.98 -17.04
C PRO A 23 -22.04 47.18 -18.28
N SER A 24 -22.19 46.22 -19.20
CA SER A 24 -21.71 46.15 -20.59
C SER A 24 -22.01 47.40 -21.42
N PHE A 25 -21.12 47.76 -22.37
CA PHE A 25 -21.49 48.29 -23.71
C PHE A 25 -20.27 48.31 -24.66
N HIS A 26 -20.60 48.36 -25.95
CA HIS A 26 -19.81 48.09 -27.14
C HIS A 26 -18.92 49.25 -27.66
N LEU A 27 -17.92 48.87 -28.49
CA LEU A 27 -17.50 49.45 -29.80
C LEU A 27 -16.54 50.67 -29.90
N LEU A 28 -15.64 50.51 -30.90
CA LEU A 28 -14.90 51.46 -31.75
C LEU A 28 -13.52 51.96 -31.26
N SER A 29 -12.41 51.50 -31.88
CA SER A 29 -11.64 52.14 -32.98
C SER A 29 -10.40 52.86 -32.42
N SER A 30 -9.22 52.97 -33.01
CA SER A 30 -8.57 52.57 -34.26
C SER A 30 -7.08 53.01 -34.17
N VAL A 31 -6.25 52.66 -35.18
CA VAL A 31 -4.95 53.29 -35.58
C VAL A 31 -3.71 52.84 -34.76
N SER A 32 -2.56 52.38 -35.28
CA SER A 32 -1.95 52.08 -36.60
C SER A 32 -0.67 51.27 -36.33
N SER A 33 -0.37 50.16 -37.03
CA SER A 33 0.32 50.05 -38.35
C SER A 33 1.79 50.52 -38.41
N SER A 34 2.70 49.55 -38.49
CA SER A 34 3.77 49.42 -39.51
C SER A 34 4.60 48.16 -39.22
N SER A 35 5.03 47.28 -40.13
CA SER A 35 4.83 47.10 -41.56
C SER A 35 5.53 45.77 -41.95
N PHE A 36 4.82 44.93 -42.71
CA PHE A 36 5.28 44.05 -43.80
C PHE A 36 6.71 43.45 -43.80
N CYS A 37 6.76 42.11 -43.92
CA CYS A 37 7.09 41.51 -45.21
C CYS A 37 6.52 40.07 -45.34
N ARG A 38 5.65 39.88 -46.34
CA ARG A 38 5.09 38.58 -46.76
C ARG A 38 6.05 37.93 -47.76
N LYS A 39 6.25 36.62 -47.65
CA LYS A 39 6.31 35.74 -48.82
C LYS A 39 5.34 34.59 -48.60
N ALA A 40 4.31 34.58 -49.44
CA ALA A 40 3.42 33.46 -49.64
C ALA A 40 3.83 32.74 -50.92
N LEU A 41 3.72 31.41 -50.92
CA LEU A 41 3.07 30.59 -51.95
C LEU A 41 3.60 29.15 -51.85
N LEU A 42 2.74 28.22 -51.42
CA LEU A 42 2.20 27.16 -52.28
C LEU A 42 1.28 26.25 -51.45
N SER A 43 0.09 26.04 -51.97
CA SER A 43 -1.02 25.32 -51.36
C SER A 43 -1.08 23.87 -51.84
N SER A 44 -1.37 22.97 -50.88
CA SER A 44 -2.21 21.76 -51.00
C SER A 44 -1.60 20.50 -51.64
N PRO A 45 -2.13 19.28 -51.37
CA PRO A 45 -2.66 18.70 -50.13
C PRO A 45 -1.92 17.37 -49.81
N PHE A 46 -2.05 16.81 -48.60
CA PHE A 46 -2.35 15.37 -48.36
C PHE A 46 -1.95 14.88 -46.95
N ARG A 47 -2.85 14.06 -46.42
CA ARG A 47 -2.68 12.97 -45.46
C ARG A 47 -2.28 13.31 -44.02
N GLN A 48 -3.33 13.32 -43.19
CA GLN A 48 -3.25 12.74 -41.85
C GLN A 48 -2.69 11.30 -41.95
N PRO A 49 -1.73 10.98 -41.09
CA PRO A 49 -1.94 9.86 -40.19
C PRO A 49 -1.47 10.26 -38.79
N LYS A 50 -2.38 10.35 -37.82
CA LYS A 50 -1.96 10.24 -36.42
C LYS A 50 -2.54 8.94 -35.88
N LYS A 51 -1.73 7.89 -36.05
CA LYS A 51 -1.88 6.64 -35.33
C LYS A 51 -1.83 6.96 -33.84
N GLN A 52 -2.82 6.50 -33.10
CA GLN A 52 -2.71 6.28 -31.67
C GLN A 52 -1.51 5.35 -31.46
N THR A 53 -0.40 5.91 -30.98
CA THR A 53 0.68 5.12 -30.44
C THR A 53 0.28 4.81 -29.01
N THR A 54 -0.31 3.64 -28.82
CA THR A 54 -0.57 3.06 -27.52
C THR A 54 0.78 2.89 -26.83
N TRP A 55 0.96 3.55 -25.69
CA TRP A 55 2.12 3.40 -24.81
C TRP A 55 2.09 2.00 -24.20
N THR A 56 2.58 1.00 -24.92
CA THR A 56 2.97 -0.29 -24.33
C THR A 56 4.32 -0.10 -23.68
N ALA A 57 4.30 0.52 -22.51
CA ALA A 57 5.47 0.57 -21.64
C ALA A 57 5.87 -0.85 -21.29
N LEU A 58 7.13 -1.20 -21.56
CA LEU A 58 7.82 -2.33 -20.93
C LEU A 58 8.12 -1.98 -19.46
N CYS A 59 7.14 -1.44 -18.75
CA CYS A 59 7.17 -1.35 -17.30
C CYS A 59 6.91 -2.75 -16.78
N ALA A 60 7.91 -3.33 -16.11
CA ALA A 60 7.59 -4.30 -15.06
C ALA A 60 6.61 -3.57 -14.13
N SER A 61 5.33 -3.90 -14.23
CA SER A 61 4.24 -3.24 -13.51
C SER A 61 4.53 -3.29 -12.02
N TYR A 62 5.06 -2.18 -11.50
CA TYR A 62 5.14 -1.94 -10.09
C TYR A 62 3.74 -1.49 -9.66
N GLU A 63 2.86 -2.45 -9.46
CA GLU A 63 1.62 -2.22 -8.75
C GLU A 63 1.98 -2.02 -7.27
N VAL A 64 2.04 -0.76 -6.83
CA VAL A 64 1.99 -0.42 -5.40
C VAL A 64 0.58 -0.69 -4.90
N GLY A 65 0.31 -1.94 -4.58
CA GLY A 65 -0.64 -2.26 -3.53
C GLY A 65 0.01 -1.92 -2.19
N GLY A 66 -0.08 -0.65 -1.80
CA GLY A 66 0.54 -0.12 -0.58
C GLY A 66 -0.08 1.22 -0.23
N GLY A 67 -1.37 1.20 0.13
CA GLY A 67 -1.99 2.32 0.82
C GLY A 67 -1.43 2.41 2.25
N TYR A 68 -0.82 3.53 2.60
CA TYR A 68 -0.64 3.94 3.99
C TYR A 68 -1.91 4.71 4.45
N PRO A 69 -2.19 4.82 5.75
CA PRO A 69 -3.53 4.82 6.30
C PRO A 69 -4.28 6.12 6.01
N ASP A 70 -5.54 5.98 5.62
CA ASP A 70 -6.57 6.97 5.91
C ASP A 70 -6.71 7.05 7.44
N GLU A 71 -6.26 8.17 8.03
CA GLU A 71 -6.87 8.70 9.23
C GLU A 71 -8.33 9.04 8.87
N ASP A 72 -9.25 8.14 9.24
CA ASP A 72 -10.70 8.34 9.28
C ASP A 72 -11.32 9.29 8.22
N VAL A 73 -11.31 8.86 6.96
CA VAL A 73 -12.38 9.23 6.03
C VAL A 73 -13.16 7.98 5.66
N SER A 74 -14.22 7.73 6.43
CA SER A 74 -15.22 6.70 6.13
C SER A 74 -15.72 6.80 4.68
N LEU A 75 -15.14 6.02 3.76
CA LEU A 75 -15.71 5.75 2.45
C LEU A 75 -16.87 4.76 2.62
N LYS A 76 -17.98 5.28 3.15
CA LYS A 76 -19.30 4.74 2.82
C LYS A 76 -19.49 4.92 1.32
N THR A 77 -19.91 3.85 0.67
CA THR A 77 -20.55 3.84 -0.64
C THR A 77 -21.59 4.95 -0.72
N ARG A 78 -21.21 6.13 -1.23
CA ARG A 78 -22.13 7.19 -1.64
C ARG A 78 -21.55 7.90 -2.85
N ALA A 79 -22.07 7.51 -4.01
CA ALA A 79 -22.41 8.50 -5.02
C ALA A 79 -23.34 9.54 -4.35
N ARG A 80 -22.76 10.61 -3.80
CA ARG A 80 -23.33 11.96 -3.61
C ARG A 80 -22.56 12.73 -2.54
N GLU A 81 -22.32 14.00 -2.89
CA GLU A 81 -22.05 15.16 -2.05
C GLU A 81 -20.58 15.46 -1.73
N GLN A 82 -20.04 16.42 -2.51
CA GLN A 82 -18.99 17.35 -2.10
C GLN A 82 -19.27 17.86 -0.69
N GLY A 83 -18.29 17.68 0.21
CA GLY A 83 -18.21 18.35 1.50
C GLY A 83 -16.75 18.37 1.93
N ASP A 84 -16.22 19.56 2.19
CA ASP A 84 -14.83 19.81 2.61
C ASP A 84 -14.31 18.74 3.59
N GLN A 85 -13.33 17.95 3.15
CA GLN A 85 -12.44 17.28 4.08
C GLN A 85 -11.74 18.39 4.88
N LYS A 86 -11.98 18.45 6.18
CA LYS A 86 -11.35 19.44 7.05
C LYS A 86 -9.93 18.96 7.33
N TRP A 87 -8.98 19.34 6.48
CA TRP A 87 -7.55 19.10 6.71
C TRP A 87 -7.14 19.72 8.05
N ASP A 88 -6.38 19.00 8.86
CA ASP A 88 -5.70 19.61 10.00
C ASP A 88 -4.75 20.69 9.44
N PRO A 89 -4.69 21.89 10.04
CA PRO A 89 -3.68 22.89 9.70
C PRO A 89 -2.25 22.34 9.50
N SER A 90 -1.83 21.33 10.28
CA SER A 90 -0.52 20.69 10.11
C SER A 90 -0.37 19.92 8.79
N ASP A 91 -1.41 19.21 8.38
CA ASP A 91 -1.40 18.40 7.16
C ASP A 91 -1.44 19.29 5.92
N TYR A 92 -2.18 20.40 6.01
CA TYR A 92 -2.21 21.40 4.97
C TYR A 92 -0.85 22.08 4.77
N GLU A 93 -0.16 22.43 5.86
CA GLU A 93 1.18 23.01 5.78
C GLU A 93 2.19 22.01 5.20
N ALA A 94 2.14 20.74 5.63
CA ALA A 94 2.99 19.68 5.09
C ALA A 94 2.73 19.44 3.60
N LEU A 95 1.47 19.52 3.15
CA LEU A 95 1.10 19.42 1.74
C LEU A 95 1.73 20.54 0.91
N LEU A 96 1.65 21.78 1.40
CA LEU A 96 2.20 22.94 0.68
C LEU A 96 3.72 22.86 0.57
N LYS A 97 4.41 22.56 1.68
CA LYS A 97 5.88 22.36 1.69
C LYS A 97 6.28 21.20 0.77
N GLY A 98 5.56 20.08 0.83
CA GLY A 98 5.76 18.95 -0.07
C GLY A 98 5.57 19.35 -1.54
N GLY A 99 4.58 20.20 -1.82
CA GLY A 99 4.31 20.71 -3.17
C GLY A 99 5.44 21.58 -3.72
N GLU A 100 6.02 22.44 -2.88
CA GLU A 100 7.22 23.23 -3.23
C GLU A 100 8.42 22.31 -3.53
N GLN A 101 8.59 21.23 -2.76
CA GLN A 101 9.64 20.24 -3.02
C GLN A 101 9.42 19.49 -4.35
N VAL A 102 8.19 19.07 -4.67
CA VAL A 102 7.84 18.44 -5.95
C VAL A 102 8.12 19.39 -7.13
N ALA A 103 7.70 20.65 -7.01
CA ALA A 103 7.98 21.67 -8.02
C ALA A 103 9.49 21.86 -8.23
N SER A 104 10.28 21.93 -7.15
CA SER A 104 11.74 22.06 -7.22
C SER A 104 12.41 20.87 -7.91
N VAL A 105 11.92 19.64 -7.66
CA VAL A 105 12.41 18.43 -8.35
C VAL A 105 12.13 18.51 -9.84
N LEU A 106 10.90 18.88 -10.23
CA LEU A 106 10.52 19.04 -11.63
C LEU A 106 11.35 20.12 -12.33
N GLU A 107 11.60 21.26 -11.69
CA GLU A 107 12.44 22.32 -12.25
C GLU A 107 13.89 21.88 -12.47
N GLU A 108 14.49 21.14 -11.53
CA GLU A 108 15.85 20.61 -11.72
C GLU A 108 15.88 19.56 -12.85
N MET A 109 14.86 18.72 -12.95
CA MET A 109 14.73 17.76 -14.06
C MET A 109 14.65 18.47 -15.40
N VAL A 110 13.86 19.54 -15.51
CA VAL A 110 13.78 20.35 -16.75
C VAL A 110 15.16 20.89 -17.13
N LYS A 111 15.90 21.48 -16.19
CA LYS A 111 17.26 21.99 -16.46
C LYS A 111 18.21 20.90 -16.96
N LEU A 112 18.18 19.71 -16.34
CA LEU A 112 19.02 18.59 -16.79
C LEU A 112 18.64 18.10 -18.19
N LEU A 113 17.36 18.09 -18.52
CA LEU A 113 16.87 17.65 -19.82
C LEU A 113 17.09 18.70 -20.91
N GLU A 114 17.05 20.00 -20.59
CA GLU A 114 17.37 21.09 -21.52
C GLU A 114 18.83 21.04 -22.00
N ASP A 115 19.75 20.62 -21.14
CA ASP A 115 21.16 20.45 -21.46
C ASP A 115 21.43 19.19 -22.32
N MET A 116 20.47 18.25 -22.37
CA MET A 116 20.59 17.03 -23.15
C MET A 116 20.00 17.23 -24.55
N ASN A 117 20.82 17.09 -25.59
CA ASN A 117 20.34 17.10 -26.97
C ASN A 117 19.69 15.74 -27.30
N MET A 118 18.39 15.61 -27.03
CA MET A 118 17.64 14.35 -27.06
C MET A 118 16.90 14.12 -28.39
N ASP A 119 16.89 12.87 -28.86
CA ASP A 119 16.01 12.39 -29.94
C ASP A 119 14.70 11.78 -29.38
N GLU A 120 13.62 11.79 -30.17
CA GLU A 120 12.27 11.31 -29.73
C GLU A 120 12.28 9.87 -29.21
N ALA A 121 13.22 9.02 -29.64
CA ALA A 121 13.32 7.63 -29.20
C ALA A 121 13.96 7.47 -27.82
N SER A 122 14.69 8.48 -27.33
CA SER A 122 15.44 8.41 -26.07
C SER A 122 14.80 9.25 -24.96
N GLU A 123 13.70 9.97 -25.25
CA GLU A 123 13.01 10.87 -24.32
C GLU A 123 12.60 10.16 -23.02
N GLU A 124 11.97 8.99 -23.11
CA GLU A 124 11.52 8.21 -21.96
C GLU A 124 12.70 7.82 -21.05
N MET A 125 13.79 7.31 -21.64
CA MET A 125 14.99 6.91 -20.90
C MET A 125 15.68 8.11 -20.25
N ALA A 126 15.69 9.28 -20.89
CA ALA A 126 16.25 10.48 -20.30
C ALA A 126 15.42 11.00 -19.14
N VAL A 127 14.09 10.95 -19.21
CA VAL A 127 13.23 11.32 -18.08
C VAL A 127 13.52 10.44 -16.87
N GLU A 128 13.65 9.11 -17.06
CA GLU A 128 14.02 8.20 -15.99
C GLU A 128 15.40 8.51 -15.40
N LEU A 129 16.40 8.78 -16.24
CA LEU A 129 17.76 9.12 -15.80
C LEU A 129 17.81 10.46 -15.07
N ALA A 130 17.09 11.47 -15.55
CA ALA A 130 16.96 12.77 -14.91
C ALA A 130 16.28 12.64 -13.55
N ALA A 131 15.18 11.89 -13.48
CA ALA A 131 14.49 11.61 -12.22
C ALA A 131 15.45 10.91 -11.23
N GLN A 132 16.16 9.87 -11.66
CA GLN A 132 17.13 9.16 -10.81
C GLN A 132 18.24 10.07 -10.30
N GLY A 133 18.75 10.95 -11.17
CA GLY A 133 19.82 11.89 -10.85
C GLY A 133 19.40 12.98 -9.87
N VAL A 134 18.21 13.58 -10.03
CA VAL A 134 17.69 14.63 -9.13
C VAL A 134 17.29 14.03 -7.79
N ILE A 135 16.47 12.97 -7.81
CA ILE A 135 15.95 12.34 -6.60
C ILE A 135 17.10 11.73 -5.79
N GLY A 136 18.07 11.09 -6.45
CA GLY A 136 19.22 10.48 -5.76
C GLY A 136 20.02 11.46 -4.90
N LYS A 137 20.07 12.75 -5.28
CA LYS A 137 20.75 13.80 -4.50
C LYS A 137 19.96 14.25 -3.26
N ARG A 138 18.63 14.25 -3.34
CA ARG A 138 17.76 14.94 -2.38
C ARG A 138 16.88 14.02 -1.55
N VAL A 139 16.82 12.72 -1.84
CA VAL A 139 15.89 11.78 -1.19
C VAL A 139 16.04 11.72 0.34
N ASP A 140 17.23 11.98 0.88
CA ASP A 140 17.47 12.00 2.33
C ASP A 140 17.00 13.31 3.00
N GLU A 141 16.82 14.36 2.21
CA GLU A 141 16.39 15.70 2.64
C GLU A 141 14.89 15.94 2.37
N MET A 142 14.21 14.97 1.74
CA MET A 142 12.79 15.06 1.44
C MET A 142 11.95 14.99 2.72
N GLU A 143 10.97 15.88 2.82
CA GLU A 143 10.07 15.92 3.98
C GLU A 143 8.94 14.89 3.84
N SER A 144 8.30 14.54 4.96
CA SER A 144 7.15 13.61 4.96
C SER A 144 5.98 14.08 4.08
N GLY A 145 5.83 15.39 3.91
CA GLY A 145 4.82 16.00 3.04
C GLY A 145 5.05 15.77 1.54
N PHE A 146 6.27 15.43 1.11
CA PHE A 146 6.61 15.25 -0.30
C PHE A 146 5.75 14.18 -0.99
N MET A 147 5.68 12.97 -0.42
CA MET A 147 4.91 11.87 -1.00
C MET A 147 3.42 12.16 -1.03
N MET A 148 2.91 12.83 0.02
CA MET A 148 1.52 13.26 0.12
C MET A 148 1.17 14.27 -0.98
N ALA A 149 2.04 15.27 -1.20
CA ALA A 149 1.88 16.24 -2.28
C ALA A 149 1.93 15.59 -3.66
N LEU A 150 2.85 14.64 -3.87
CA LEU A 150 2.98 13.91 -5.12
C LEU A 150 1.72 13.10 -5.43
N ASP A 151 1.18 12.39 -4.45
CA ASP A 151 -0.07 11.64 -4.59
C ASP A 151 -1.26 12.55 -4.88
N TYR A 152 -1.34 13.70 -4.19
CA TYR A 152 -2.37 14.69 -4.46
C TYR A 152 -2.27 15.26 -5.89
N MET A 153 -1.07 15.55 -6.38
CA MET A 153 -0.84 16.02 -7.75
C MET A 153 -1.18 14.96 -8.80
N ILE A 154 -0.90 13.68 -8.53
CA ILE A 154 -1.30 12.56 -9.41
C ILE A 154 -2.82 12.48 -9.49
N GLN A 155 -3.52 12.55 -8.35
CA GLN A 155 -4.99 12.57 -8.31
C GLN A 155 -5.57 13.78 -9.06
N LEU A 156 -4.91 14.94 -8.97
CA LEU A 156 -5.32 16.13 -9.71
C LEU A 156 -5.09 15.95 -11.23
N ALA A 157 -3.97 15.34 -11.66
CA ALA A 157 -3.71 14.97 -13.05
C ALA A 157 -4.78 14.03 -13.61
N GLU A 158 -5.21 13.05 -12.82
CA GLU A 158 -6.28 12.13 -13.21
C GLU A 158 -7.64 12.84 -13.34
N LYS A 159 -7.96 13.78 -12.44
CA LYS A 159 -9.19 14.58 -12.52
C LYS A 159 -9.22 15.54 -13.71
N ASP A 160 -8.06 16.07 -14.08
CA ASP A 160 -7.90 16.98 -15.21
C ASP A 160 -7.74 16.25 -16.55
N GLU A 161 -7.80 14.91 -16.57
CA GLU A 161 -7.56 14.05 -17.74
C GLU A 161 -6.21 14.32 -18.43
N ASP A 162 -5.19 14.73 -17.65
CA ASP A 162 -3.84 15.00 -18.13
C ASP A 162 -2.94 13.76 -17.94
N ASP A 163 -3.05 12.83 -18.88
CA ASP A 163 -2.29 11.57 -18.88
C ASP A 163 -0.77 11.77 -18.91
N GLN A 164 -0.28 12.85 -19.53
CA GLN A 164 1.14 13.15 -19.62
C GLN A 164 1.69 13.63 -18.27
N ARG A 165 0.96 14.53 -17.59
CA ARG A 165 1.32 14.97 -16.24
C ARG A 165 1.26 13.79 -15.26
N LYS A 166 0.24 12.95 -15.39
CA LYS A 166 0.08 11.76 -14.55
C LYS A 166 1.26 10.80 -14.69
N SER A 167 1.62 10.42 -15.92
CA SER A 167 2.72 9.46 -16.16
C SER A 167 4.07 9.99 -15.66
N LEU A 168 4.37 11.28 -15.85
CA LEU A 168 5.60 11.89 -15.34
C LEU A 168 5.67 11.85 -13.80
N LEU A 169 4.58 12.20 -13.12
CA LEU A 169 4.52 12.17 -11.66
C LEU A 169 4.59 10.73 -11.12
N GLU A 170 4.02 9.76 -11.82
CA GLU A 170 4.16 8.34 -11.50
C GLU A 170 5.61 7.85 -11.64
N VAL A 171 6.36 8.28 -12.66
CA VAL A 171 7.79 7.99 -12.81
C VAL A 171 8.60 8.57 -11.65
N ILE A 172 8.29 9.80 -11.21
CA ILE A 172 8.95 10.43 -10.05
C ILE A 172 8.64 9.63 -8.79
N LYS A 173 7.35 9.31 -8.55
CA LYS A 173 6.91 8.49 -7.41
C LYS A 173 7.65 7.17 -7.38
N GLN A 174 7.73 6.51 -8.52
CA GLN A 174 8.44 5.25 -8.69
C GLN A 174 9.91 5.35 -8.33
N THR A 175 10.55 6.42 -8.78
CA THR A 175 11.98 6.63 -8.60
C THR A 175 12.31 6.91 -7.14
N VAL A 176 11.47 7.69 -6.44
CA VAL A 176 11.60 7.90 -4.98
C VAL A 176 11.46 6.59 -4.23
N LEU A 177 10.41 5.81 -4.50
CA LEU A 177 10.18 4.53 -3.83
C LEU A 177 11.31 3.52 -4.09
N SER A 178 11.87 3.51 -5.31
CA SER A 178 13.03 2.69 -5.67
C SER A 178 14.29 3.08 -4.89
N HIS A 179 14.58 4.37 -4.76
CA HIS A 179 15.72 4.86 -3.98
C HIS A 179 15.57 4.55 -2.49
N LEU A 180 14.39 4.78 -1.92
CA LEU A 180 14.11 4.43 -0.52
C LEU A 180 14.28 2.92 -0.28
N THR A 181 13.76 2.10 -1.18
CA THR A 181 13.88 0.63 -1.08
C THR A 181 15.35 0.20 -1.09
N LYS A 182 16.19 0.78 -1.95
CA LYS A 182 17.63 0.44 -2.03
C LYS A 182 18.40 0.79 -0.74
N LYS A 183 17.94 1.79 0.02
CA LYS A 183 18.55 2.20 1.29
C LYS A 183 18.10 1.37 2.48
N CYS A 184 16.98 0.66 2.38
CA CYS A 184 16.50 -0.21 3.45
C CYS A 184 17.50 -1.35 3.75
N PRO A 185 17.53 -1.88 4.99
CA PRO A 185 18.31 -3.08 5.30
C PRO A 185 17.90 -4.29 4.42
N PRO A 186 18.82 -5.26 4.16
CA PRO A 186 18.56 -6.42 3.33
C PRO A 186 17.27 -7.19 3.62
N HIS A 187 16.97 -7.45 4.90
CA HIS A 187 15.77 -8.19 5.31
C HIS A 187 14.47 -7.43 4.98
N VAL A 188 14.46 -6.10 5.10
CA VAL A 188 13.30 -5.27 4.72
C VAL A 188 13.09 -5.29 3.20
N GLN A 189 14.17 -5.20 2.42
CA GLN A 189 14.10 -5.29 0.96
C GLN A 189 13.50 -6.63 0.49
N VAL A 190 13.93 -7.72 1.14
CA VAL A 190 13.46 -9.08 0.83
C VAL A 190 11.97 -9.24 1.15
N ILE A 191 11.48 -8.71 2.28
CA ILE A 191 10.04 -8.71 2.60
C ILE A 191 9.24 -8.02 1.51
N GLY A 192 9.69 -6.85 1.05
CA GLY A 192 9.04 -6.12 -0.04
C GLY A 192 8.94 -6.93 -1.34
N LEU A 193 9.96 -7.73 -1.66
CA LEU A 193 9.96 -8.61 -2.83
C LEU A 193 9.06 -9.85 -2.63
N LEU A 194 9.07 -10.43 -1.44
CA LEU A 194 8.22 -11.57 -1.10
C LEU A 194 6.73 -11.21 -1.15
N CYS A 195 6.35 -10.01 -0.71
CA CYS A 195 4.98 -9.50 -0.83
C CYS A 195 4.48 -9.42 -2.28
N ARG A 196 5.39 -9.33 -3.26
CA ARG A 196 5.08 -9.29 -4.70
C ARG A 196 5.15 -10.66 -5.37
N THR A 197 5.49 -11.72 -4.63
CA THR A 197 5.70 -13.07 -5.17
C THR A 197 4.51 -13.96 -4.80
N PRO A 198 3.54 -14.18 -5.71
CA PRO A 198 2.28 -14.86 -5.39
C PRO A 198 2.44 -16.35 -5.12
N GLN A 199 3.30 -17.03 -5.88
CA GLN A 199 3.47 -18.47 -5.77
C GLN A 199 4.35 -18.84 -4.57
N LYS A 200 3.86 -19.80 -3.78
CA LYS A 200 4.57 -20.34 -2.62
C LYS A 200 5.96 -20.86 -2.98
N GLU A 201 6.08 -21.67 -4.02
CA GLU A 201 7.36 -22.27 -4.42
C GLU A 201 8.39 -21.22 -4.85
N SER A 202 7.95 -20.19 -5.56
CA SER A 202 8.78 -19.04 -5.93
C SER A 202 9.27 -18.26 -4.71
N ARG A 203 8.43 -18.08 -3.68
CA ARG A 203 8.85 -17.49 -2.39
C ARG A 203 9.87 -18.36 -1.67
N HIS A 204 9.70 -19.68 -1.65
CA HIS A 204 10.66 -20.59 -1.01
C HIS A 204 12.01 -20.63 -1.74
N GLU A 205 12.02 -20.60 -3.07
CA GLU A 205 13.27 -20.46 -3.84
C GLU A 205 13.96 -19.12 -3.56
N LEU A 206 13.19 -18.03 -3.49
CA LEU A 206 13.70 -16.71 -3.13
C LEU A 206 14.33 -16.73 -1.74
N LEU A 207 13.62 -17.23 -0.72
CA LEU A 207 14.12 -17.37 0.65
C LEU A 207 15.39 -18.23 0.71
N ARG A 208 15.45 -19.34 -0.03
CA ARG A 208 16.65 -20.19 -0.10
C ARG A 208 17.85 -19.45 -0.66
N ARG A 209 17.67 -18.66 -1.73
CA ARG A 209 18.77 -17.86 -2.31
C ARG A 209 19.23 -16.75 -1.39
N VAL A 210 18.29 -16.05 -0.76
CA VAL A 210 18.59 -15.00 0.22
C VAL A 210 19.41 -15.55 1.39
N ALA A 211 19.01 -16.72 1.92
CA ALA A 211 19.73 -17.40 3.00
C ALA A 211 21.12 -17.89 2.57
N ALA A 212 21.31 -18.23 1.29
CA ALA A 212 22.59 -18.64 0.72
C ALA A 212 23.53 -17.47 0.38
N GLY A 213 23.17 -16.23 0.72
CA GLY A 213 23.99 -15.03 0.47
C GLY A 213 23.50 -14.15 -0.69
N GLY A 214 22.32 -14.41 -1.25
CA GLY A 214 21.69 -13.60 -2.29
C GLY A 214 21.96 -14.09 -3.71
N GLY A 215 21.94 -13.18 -4.69
CA GLY A 215 22.23 -13.44 -6.09
C GLY A 215 21.08 -13.12 -7.05
N VAL A 216 21.13 -13.62 -8.29
CA VAL A 216 20.13 -13.29 -9.31
C VAL A 216 18.92 -14.22 -9.21
N PHE A 217 17.75 -13.65 -8.96
CA PHE A 217 16.47 -14.35 -8.98
C PHE A 217 15.72 -14.03 -10.27
N LYS A 218 15.26 -15.07 -10.96
CA LYS A 218 14.35 -14.94 -12.10
C LYS A 218 12.93 -15.06 -11.56
N SER A 219 12.17 -13.98 -11.66
CA SER A 219 10.73 -14.04 -11.45
C SER A 219 10.06 -14.85 -12.57
N GLU A 220 8.84 -15.32 -12.33
CA GLU A 220 8.01 -16.04 -13.31
C GLU A 220 7.81 -15.24 -14.59
N ASN A 221 7.78 -13.91 -14.49
CA ASN A 221 7.65 -12.99 -15.63
C ASN A 221 8.97 -12.82 -16.42
N GLY A 222 10.02 -13.58 -16.11
CA GLY A 222 11.34 -13.50 -16.75
C GLY A 222 12.22 -12.35 -16.26
N THR A 223 11.68 -11.45 -15.44
CA THR A 223 12.44 -10.34 -14.83
C THR A 223 13.53 -10.86 -13.91
N LYS A 224 14.77 -10.44 -14.14
CA LYS A 224 15.91 -10.74 -13.28
C LYS A 224 16.00 -9.67 -12.19
N VAL A 225 15.89 -10.09 -10.93
CA VAL A 225 16.03 -9.22 -9.77
C VAL A 225 17.26 -9.64 -8.99
N HIS A 226 18.08 -8.68 -8.58
CA HIS A 226 19.21 -8.95 -7.69
C HIS A 226 18.71 -9.04 -6.25
N LEU A 227 18.97 -10.17 -5.60
CA LEU A 227 18.61 -10.43 -4.21
C LEU A 227 19.78 -10.06 -3.30
N PRO A 228 19.53 -9.28 -2.23
CA PRO A 228 20.50 -9.14 -1.16
C PRO A 228 20.53 -10.42 -0.31
N GLY A 229 21.66 -10.71 0.33
CA GLY A 229 21.76 -11.77 1.33
C GLY A 229 21.19 -11.32 2.68
N ALA A 230 20.39 -12.16 3.34
CA ALA A 230 19.80 -11.86 4.65
C ALA A 230 19.54 -13.15 5.44
N ASN A 231 19.52 -13.04 6.77
CA ASN A 231 19.19 -14.17 7.65
C ASN A 231 17.67 -14.41 7.68
N LEU A 232 17.25 -15.66 7.61
CA LEU A 232 15.83 -16.04 7.69
C LEU A 232 15.19 -15.64 9.02
N ASN A 233 15.94 -15.64 10.12
CA ASN A 233 15.45 -15.17 11.42
C ASN A 233 15.17 -13.67 11.40
N ASP A 234 16.06 -12.87 10.81
CA ASP A 234 15.87 -11.42 10.70
C ASP A 234 14.66 -11.09 9.83
N ILE A 235 14.43 -11.85 8.77
CA ILE A 235 13.24 -11.72 7.91
C ILE A 235 11.97 -12.08 8.69
N ALA A 236 11.99 -13.20 9.44
CA ALA A 236 10.84 -13.63 10.23
C ALA A 236 10.51 -12.61 11.33
N ASN A 237 11.51 -12.11 12.05
CA ASN A 237 11.36 -11.12 13.11
C ASN A 237 10.87 -9.78 12.55
N GLN A 238 11.45 -9.31 11.45
CA GLN A 238 11.01 -8.07 10.82
C GLN A 238 9.56 -8.17 10.31
N ALA A 239 9.16 -9.32 9.76
CA ALA A 239 7.77 -9.55 9.38
C ALA A 239 6.84 -9.57 10.60
N ASP A 240 7.28 -10.15 11.72
CA ASP A 240 6.55 -10.16 12.99
C ASP A 240 6.35 -8.75 13.56
N ASP A 241 7.39 -7.90 13.57
CA ASP A 241 7.32 -6.52 14.05
C ASP A 241 6.32 -5.67 13.23
N LEU A 242 6.32 -5.88 11.90
CA LEU A 242 5.35 -5.23 11.00
C LEU A 242 3.92 -5.73 11.26
N LEU A 243 3.75 -7.03 11.49
CA LEU A 243 2.45 -7.61 11.85
C LEU A 243 1.95 -7.08 13.18
N GLU A 244 2.78 -7.04 14.23
CA GLU A 244 2.41 -6.51 15.53
C GLU A 244 1.93 -5.05 15.44
N THR A 245 2.61 -4.25 14.62
CA THR A 245 2.21 -2.86 14.34
C THR A 245 0.87 -2.75 13.60
N MET A 246 0.56 -3.69 12.70
CA MET A 246 -0.72 -3.72 11.98
C MET A 246 -1.86 -4.28 12.85
N GLU A 247 -1.58 -5.29 13.66
CA GLU A 247 -2.57 -6.05 14.43
C GLU A 247 -2.95 -5.37 15.75
N SER A 248 -2.05 -4.54 16.32
CA SER A 248 -2.32 -3.69 17.48
C SER A 248 -3.34 -2.58 17.21
N ARG A 249 -3.61 -2.26 15.94
CA ARG A 249 -4.61 -1.26 15.55
C ARG A 249 -6.05 -1.78 15.73
N PRO A 250 -7.00 -0.93 16.14
CA PRO A 250 -8.42 -1.30 16.22
C PRO A 250 -8.98 -1.80 14.87
N THR A 251 -8.56 -1.17 13.78
CA THR A 251 -8.91 -1.53 12.41
C THR A 251 -7.65 -1.85 11.62
N VAL A 252 -7.69 -2.93 10.83
CA VAL A 252 -6.58 -3.30 9.94
C VAL A 252 -6.74 -2.53 8.62
N PRO A 253 -5.76 -1.71 8.21
CA PRO A 253 -5.88 -0.88 7.01
C PRO A 253 -5.84 -1.72 5.71
N ASP A 254 -4.93 -2.69 5.61
CA ASP A 254 -4.80 -3.56 4.44
C ASP A 254 -4.72 -5.04 4.84
N ARG A 255 -5.81 -5.76 4.57
CA ARG A 255 -5.93 -7.21 4.85
C ARG A 255 -5.12 -8.07 3.89
N LYS A 256 -4.89 -7.61 2.65
CA LYS A 256 -4.07 -8.35 1.68
C LYS A 256 -2.61 -8.29 2.10
N LEU A 257 -2.12 -7.11 2.46
CA LEU A 257 -0.77 -6.95 2.99
C LEU A 257 -0.58 -7.74 4.29
N LEU A 258 -1.55 -7.69 5.20
CA LEU A 258 -1.50 -8.48 6.43
C LEU A 258 -1.36 -9.97 6.12
N ALA A 259 -2.20 -10.51 5.23
CA ALA A 259 -2.11 -11.91 4.83
C ALA A 259 -0.75 -12.28 4.21
N ARG A 260 -0.20 -11.41 3.36
CA ARG A 260 1.15 -11.60 2.78
C ARG A 260 2.23 -11.66 3.86
N LEU A 261 2.21 -10.73 4.81
CA LEU A 261 3.19 -10.68 5.89
C LEU A 261 3.10 -11.91 6.80
N VAL A 262 1.89 -12.38 7.12
CA VAL A 262 1.69 -13.62 7.89
C VAL A 262 2.29 -14.81 7.15
N LEU A 263 2.01 -14.97 5.84
CA LEU A 263 2.58 -16.06 5.04
C LEU A 263 4.12 -16.00 5.02
N ILE A 264 4.69 -14.81 4.84
CA ILE A 264 6.15 -14.62 4.82
C ILE A 264 6.79 -15.01 6.15
N ARG A 265 6.20 -14.56 7.27
CA ARG A 265 6.66 -14.90 8.62
C ARG A 265 6.66 -16.41 8.82
N GLU A 266 5.55 -17.08 8.52
CA GLU A 266 5.42 -18.53 8.72
C GLU A 266 6.34 -19.33 7.78
N GLU A 267 6.50 -18.92 6.53
CA GLU A 267 7.42 -19.58 5.59
C GLU A 267 8.88 -19.43 6.01
N ALA A 268 9.29 -18.24 6.45
CA ALA A 268 10.64 -18.00 6.96
C ALA A 268 10.94 -18.84 8.22
N ARG A 269 10.00 -18.88 9.19
CA ARG A 269 10.12 -19.73 10.40
C ARG A 269 10.21 -21.22 10.06
N ASN A 270 9.37 -21.68 9.14
CA ASN A 270 9.41 -23.08 8.68
C ASN A 270 10.76 -23.46 8.06
N MET A 271 11.42 -22.54 7.37
CA MET A 271 12.72 -22.78 6.73
C MET A 271 13.93 -22.73 7.70
N VAL A 272 13.80 -22.10 8.87
CA VAL A 272 14.86 -22.07 9.90
C VAL A 272 15.02 -23.44 10.60
N GLY A 273 14.06 -24.36 10.41
CA GLY A 273 14.16 -25.75 10.88
C GLY A 273 13.46 -26.04 12.19
N GLY A 274 12.76 -25.07 12.79
CA GLY A 274 11.92 -25.29 13.98
C GLY A 274 10.43 -25.47 13.66
N GLY A 275 9.96 -25.01 12.49
CA GLY A 275 8.57 -25.18 12.08
C GLY A 275 7.58 -24.55 13.07
N ILE A 276 6.39 -25.16 13.17
CA ILE A 276 5.32 -24.74 14.09
C ILE A 276 5.68 -24.91 15.58
N LEU A 277 6.69 -25.73 15.89
CA LEU A 277 7.11 -26.07 17.26
C LEU A 277 8.50 -25.52 17.60
N ASP A 278 8.95 -24.48 16.90
CA ASP A 278 10.24 -23.88 17.20
C ASP A 278 10.21 -23.25 18.60
N GLU A 279 11.01 -23.78 19.52
CA GLU A 279 11.12 -23.30 20.91
C GLU A 279 11.53 -21.82 20.97
N ARG A 280 12.19 -21.30 19.91
CA ARG A 280 12.53 -19.87 19.80
C ARG A 280 11.30 -18.97 19.66
N ASN A 281 10.19 -19.52 19.18
CA ASN A 281 8.93 -18.82 19.00
C ASN A 281 8.02 -18.95 20.24
N ASP A 282 8.41 -19.74 21.26
CA ASP A 282 7.62 -19.93 22.47
C ASP A 282 7.76 -18.74 23.43
N ARG A 283 6.87 -17.75 23.28
CA ARG A 283 6.68 -16.66 24.26
C ARG A 283 5.95 -17.11 25.55
N GLY A 284 5.86 -18.42 25.82
CA GLY A 284 5.16 -19.00 26.97
C GLY A 284 3.62 -19.03 26.87
N LEU A 285 2.98 -19.89 27.68
CA LEU A 285 1.51 -20.05 27.74
C LEU A 285 0.81 -19.04 28.68
N SER A 286 1.56 -18.24 29.44
CA SER A 286 1.03 -17.41 30.53
C SER A 286 0.22 -16.20 30.08
N THR A 287 0.25 -15.85 28.80
CA THR A 287 -0.42 -14.66 28.26
C THR A 287 -0.96 -14.89 26.84
N LEU A 288 -1.88 -15.84 26.68
CA LEU A 288 -2.62 -15.99 25.41
C LEU A 288 -3.76 -14.96 25.32
N PRO A 289 -3.92 -14.27 24.18
CA PRO A 289 -5.05 -13.38 23.94
C PRO A 289 -6.40 -14.10 24.07
N GLU A 290 -7.33 -13.50 24.83
CA GLU A 290 -8.63 -14.10 25.14
C GLU A 290 -9.51 -14.29 23.87
N ALA A 291 -9.45 -13.36 22.91
CA ALA A 291 -10.25 -13.43 21.70
C ALA A 291 -9.86 -14.64 20.83
N GLU A 292 -8.56 -14.84 20.61
CA GLU A 292 -7.97 -15.94 19.86
C GLU A 292 -8.26 -17.29 20.53
N VAL A 293 -8.12 -17.38 21.87
CA VAL A 293 -8.42 -18.60 22.62
C VAL A 293 -9.91 -18.95 22.55
N ASN A 294 -10.79 -17.96 22.68
CA ASN A 294 -12.23 -18.16 22.55
C ASN A 294 -12.62 -18.61 21.14
N PHE A 295 -12.01 -18.03 20.10
CA PHE A 295 -12.24 -18.45 18.73
C PHE A 295 -11.71 -19.86 18.49
N LEU A 296 -10.49 -20.18 18.93
CA LEU A 296 -9.91 -21.50 18.82
C LEU A 296 -10.77 -22.57 19.51
N SER A 297 -11.27 -22.27 20.72
CA SER A 297 -12.16 -23.16 21.47
C SER A 297 -13.45 -23.46 20.69
N LYS A 298 -14.03 -22.46 20.00
CA LYS A 298 -15.19 -22.65 19.11
C LYS A 298 -14.86 -23.55 17.92
N LEU A 299 -13.68 -23.39 17.31
CA LEU A 299 -13.26 -24.22 16.19
C LEU A 299 -13.09 -25.68 16.61
N VAL A 300 -12.39 -25.92 17.72
CA VAL A 300 -12.10 -27.27 18.23
C VAL A 300 -13.37 -28.02 18.69
N ALA A 301 -14.39 -27.29 19.15
CA ALA A 301 -15.69 -27.87 19.53
C ALA A 301 -16.50 -28.44 18.35
N MET A 302 -16.18 -28.03 17.11
CA MET A 302 -16.83 -28.52 15.90
C MET A 302 -15.99 -29.62 15.22
N ARG A 303 -16.58 -30.37 14.30
CA ARG A 303 -15.81 -31.30 13.46
C ARG A 303 -15.12 -30.55 12.32
N PRO A 304 -13.87 -30.91 11.94
CA PRO A 304 -13.22 -30.36 10.76
C PRO A 304 -14.11 -30.48 9.52
N GLY A 305 -14.29 -29.38 8.79
CA GLY A 305 -15.17 -29.36 7.63
C GLY A 305 -15.40 -27.97 7.05
N LYS A 306 -16.33 -27.89 6.08
CA LYS A 306 -16.64 -26.64 5.35
C LYS A 306 -17.09 -25.51 6.26
N THR A 307 -17.89 -25.81 7.28
CA THR A 307 -18.37 -24.82 8.27
C THR A 307 -17.21 -24.18 9.03
N VAL A 308 -16.26 -24.99 9.51
CA VAL A 308 -15.08 -24.50 10.23
C VAL A 308 -14.19 -23.68 9.29
N GLN A 309 -14.02 -24.13 8.05
CA GLN A 309 -13.26 -23.39 7.02
C GLN A 309 -13.90 -22.03 6.69
N GLU A 310 -15.22 -21.97 6.60
CA GLU A 310 -15.95 -20.72 6.34
C GLU A 310 -15.87 -19.76 7.54
N MET A 311 -15.90 -20.28 8.77
CA MET A 311 -15.66 -19.47 9.97
C MET A 311 -14.24 -18.88 9.98
N ILE A 312 -13.21 -19.69 9.67
CA ILE A 312 -11.84 -19.21 9.51
C ILE A 312 -11.79 -18.13 8.43
N LYS A 313 -12.38 -18.38 7.25
CA LYS A 313 -12.40 -17.42 6.13
C LYS A 313 -13.04 -16.10 6.51
N ASN A 314 -14.17 -16.11 7.19
CA ASN A 314 -14.86 -14.91 7.63
C ASN A 314 -13.99 -14.09 8.58
N VAL A 315 -13.42 -14.73 9.61
CA VAL A 315 -12.57 -14.04 10.59
C VAL A 315 -11.31 -13.48 9.94
N MET A 316 -10.60 -14.26 9.11
CA MET A 316 -9.39 -13.77 8.42
C MET A 316 -9.68 -12.58 7.48
N GLN A 317 -10.89 -12.49 6.92
CA GLN A 317 -11.35 -11.36 6.10
C GLN A 317 -11.79 -10.13 6.89
N GLY A 318 -11.83 -10.19 8.23
CA GLY A 318 -12.34 -9.09 9.05
C GLY A 318 -13.82 -9.18 9.40
N LYS A 319 -14.50 -10.31 9.15
CA LYS A 319 -15.92 -10.50 9.44
C LYS A 319 -16.10 -11.37 10.67
N ASN A 320 -16.98 -10.97 11.59
CA ASN A 320 -17.29 -11.74 12.80
C ASN A 320 -16.07 -11.97 13.71
N GLU A 321 -15.14 -11.01 13.78
CA GLU A 321 -13.91 -11.11 14.60
C GLU A 321 -14.15 -10.98 16.11
N GLY A 322 -15.40 -10.80 16.54
CA GLY A 322 -15.77 -10.62 17.95
C GLY A 322 -15.68 -9.17 18.47
N ALA A 323 -15.25 -8.22 17.65
CA ALA A 323 -15.29 -6.78 17.94
C ALA A 323 -16.55 -6.06 17.40
N ASP A 324 -17.32 -6.72 16.53
CA ASP A 324 -18.56 -6.19 15.96
C ASP A 324 -19.70 -6.28 16.98
N SER A 325 -19.80 -5.29 17.87
CA SER A 325 -21.01 -5.05 18.64
C SER A 325 -21.14 -3.56 18.97
N LEU A 326 -22.23 -2.98 18.44
CA LEU A 326 -22.88 -1.73 18.81
C LEU A 326 -22.31 -0.42 18.22
N VAL A 327 -22.42 -0.26 16.90
CA VAL A 327 -22.68 1.07 16.30
C VAL A 327 -23.88 0.94 15.36
N ASN A 328 -25.04 0.77 15.96
CA ASN A 328 -26.31 1.29 15.45
C ASN A 328 -27.30 1.14 16.60
N GLY A 329 -27.47 2.22 17.35
CA GLY A 329 -28.60 2.35 18.25
C GLY A 329 -29.83 2.57 17.38
N GLU A 330 -30.62 1.52 17.21
CA GLU A 330 -32.07 1.66 17.09
C GLU A 330 -32.70 0.57 17.95
N GLU A 331 -33.38 1.03 19.00
CA GLU A 331 -34.37 0.28 19.73
C GLU A 331 -35.34 -0.32 18.73
N ASN A 332 -35.40 -1.65 18.62
CA ASN A 332 -36.67 -2.36 18.49
C ASN A 332 -36.49 -3.85 18.75
N ALA A 333 -37.46 -4.35 19.50
CA ALA A 333 -37.50 -5.66 20.08
C ALA A 333 -37.58 -6.80 19.05
N ASP A 334 -37.20 -7.97 19.55
CA ASP A 334 -37.71 -9.28 19.16
C ASP A 334 -37.04 -9.95 17.95
N ARG A 335 -35.99 -10.74 18.24
CA ARG A 335 -35.83 -12.07 17.66
C ARG A 335 -34.85 -12.93 18.44
N GLN A 336 -35.40 -13.98 19.03
CA GLN A 336 -34.69 -15.13 19.57
C GLN A 336 -33.66 -15.69 18.57
N THR A 337 -32.39 -15.63 18.93
CA THR A 337 -31.39 -16.64 18.56
C THR A 337 -30.52 -16.95 19.77
N ALA A 338 -30.62 -18.21 20.19
CA ALA A 338 -29.91 -18.92 21.24
C ALA A 338 -28.68 -18.23 21.87
N SER A 339 -28.92 -17.68 23.05
CA SER A 339 -27.98 -17.62 24.17
C SER A 339 -27.47 -19.02 24.49
N GLY A 340 -26.14 -19.20 24.53
CA GLY A 340 -25.55 -20.51 24.79
C GLY A 340 -24.02 -20.50 24.87
N ILE A 341 -23.49 -19.74 25.84
CA ILE A 341 -22.32 -20.01 26.72
C ILE A 341 -21.98 -18.65 27.31
N ALA A 342 -22.22 -18.51 28.61
CA ALA A 342 -22.04 -17.28 29.36
C ALA A 342 -20.63 -16.70 29.13
N GLY A 343 -20.60 -15.52 28.50
CA GLY A 343 -19.40 -14.70 28.42
C GLY A 343 -18.94 -14.35 29.82
N ARG A 344 -17.73 -14.79 30.16
CA ARG A 344 -16.98 -14.16 31.25
C ARG A 344 -16.76 -12.72 30.80
N ALA A 345 -17.41 -11.77 31.46
CA ALA A 345 -17.19 -10.36 31.17
C ALA A 345 -15.69 -10.07 31.32
N SER A 346 -15.10 -9.38 30.33
CA SER A 346 -13.72 -8.92 30.35
C SER A 346 -13.42 -8.31 31.73
N ILE A 347 -12.55 -8.97 32.50
CA ILE A 347 -12.19 -8.60 33.87
C ILE A 347 -11.57 -7.19 33.92
N THR A 348 -11.19 -6.63 32.75
CA THR A 348 -10.52 -5.34 32.60
C THR A 348 -11.43 -4.23 32.07
N GLY A 349 -12.70 -4.50 31.73
CA GLY A 349 -13.62 -3.49 31.16
C GLY A 349 -13.22 -2.94 29.78
N ARG A 350 -12.10 -3.39 29.20
CA ARG A 350 -11.68 -3.08 27.83
C ARG A 350 -12.34 -4.07 26.86
N LYS A 351 -12.87 -3.55 25.76
CA LYS A 351 -13.37 -4.38 24.65
C LYS A 351 -12.23 -5.31 24.21
N PRO A 352 -12.45 -6.63 24.12
CA PRO A 352 -11.42 -7.53 23.63
C PRO A 352 -11.04 -7.12 22.20
N LEU A 353 -9.74 -7.17 21.89
CA LEU A 353 -9.30 -6.95 20.53
C LEU A 353 -9.93 -8.01 19.61
N PRO A 354 -10.32 -7.64 18.39
CA PRO A 354 -10.76 -8.62 17.38
C PRO A 354 -9.68 -9.67 17.14
N VAL A 355 -10.11 -10.88 16.77
CA VAL A 355 -9.18 -11.96 16.39
C VAL A 355 -8.31 -11.53 15.21
N ARG A 356 -6.99 -11.59 15.36
CA ARG A 356 -6.04 -11.23 14.30
C ARG A 356 -5.32 -12.45 13.71
N PRO A 357 -5.12 -12.54 12.38
CA PRO A 357 -4.48 -13.68 11.73
C PRO A 357 -3.12 -14.10 12.30
N GLY A 358 -2.22 -13.13 12.53
CA GLY A 358 -0.87 -13.34 13.06
C GLY A 358 -0.90 -13.85 14.49
N MET A 359 -1.62 -13.16 15.38
CA MET A 359 -1.85 -13.57 16.77
C MET A 359 -2.59 -14.91 16.89
N PHE A 360 -3.53 -15.19 15.98
CA PHE A 360 -4.30 -16.43 15.96
C PHE A 360 -3.40 -17.62 15.63
N LEU A 361 -2.57 -17.54 14.59
CA LEU A 361 -1.61 -18.59 14.26
C LEU A 361 -0.56 -18.80 15.37
N GLU A 362 -0.11 -17.72 16.02
CA GLU A 362 0.75 -17.82 17.20
C GLU A 362 0.06 -18.57 18.34
N THR A 363 -1.22 -18.27 18.60
CA THR A 363 -2.04 -18.94 19.62
C THR A 363 -2.21 -20.43 19.30
N VAL A 364 -2.51 -20.77 18.05
CA VAL A 364 -2.62 -22.17 17.60
C VAL A 364 -1.30 -22.92 17.79
N SER A 365 -0.18 -22.30 17.43
CA SER A 365 1.17 -22.88 17.57
C SER A 365 1.53 -23.13 19.04
N LYS A 366 1.27 -22.16 19.92
CA LYS A 366 1.49 -22.30 21.37
C LYS A 366 0.66 -23.42 21.98
N VAL A 367 -0.62 -23.53 21.62
CA VAL A 367 -1.48 -24.60 22.13
C VAL A 367 -1.01 -25.96 21.62
N LEU A 368 -0.58 -26.06 20.36
CA LEU A 368 0.03 -27.27 19.81
C LEU A 368 1.33 -27.66 20.54
N GLY A 369 2.24 -26.71 20.77
CA GLY A 369 3.47 -26.93 21.54
C GLY A 369 3.20 -27.41 22.98
N GLY A 370 2.19 -26.83 23.64
CA GLY A 370 1.73 -27.28 24.95
C GLY A 370 1.18 -28.71 24.94
N ILE A 371 0.42 -29.09 23.90
CA ILE A 371 -0.12 -30.45 23.77
C ILE A 371 0.99 -31.48 23.54
N TYR A 372 1.96 -31.15 22.68
CA TYR A 372 3.09 -32.03 22.38
C TYR A 372 4.04 -32.19 23.55
N SER A 373 4.36 -31.12 24.29
CA SER A 373 5.17 -31.19 25.51
C SER A 373 4.47 -31.94 26.65
N GLY A 374 3.13 -31.89 26.71
CA GLY A 374 2.32 -32.59 27.71
C GLY A 374 2.09 -34.08 27.45
N ASN A 375 2.67 -34.68 26.41
CA ASN A 375 2.42 -36.07 25.96
C ASN A 375 0.93 -36.40 25.69
N VAL A 376 0.06 -35.39 25.50
CA VAL A 376 -1.37 -35.59 25.23
C VAL A 376 -1.59 -35.66 23.71
N SER A 377 -0.91 -36.60 23.04
CA SER A 377 -1.14 -36.84 21.62
C SER A 377 -2.55 -37.41 21.41
N GLY A 378 -3.42 -36.67 20.72
CA GLY A 378 -4.81 -37.08 20.48
C GLY A 378 -5.45 -36.35 19.30
N ILE A 379 -6.73 -36.67 19.04
CA ILE A 379 -7.57 -36.09 17.95
C ILE A 379 -7.52 -34.56 17.95
N THR A 380 -7.36 -33.94 19.12
CA THR A 380 -7.25 -32.49 19.29
C THR A 380 -6.00 -31.90 18.63
N ALA A 381 -4.84 -32.57 18.69
CA ALA A 381 -3.61 -32.10 18.04
C ALA A 381 -3.75 -32.10 16.52
N GLN A 382 -4.24 -33.19 15.94
CA GLN A 382 -4.50 -33.30 14.50
C GLN A 382 -5.52 -32.27 14.01
N HIS A 383 -6.55 -31.99 14.82
CA HIS A 383 -7.51 -30.94 14.50
C HIS A 383 -6.83 -29.56 14.49
N LEU A 384 -6.00 -29.24 15.47
CA LEU A 384 -5.29 -27.95 15.51
C LEU A 384 -4.29 -27.80 14.36
N GLU A 385 -3.58 -28.86 13.97
CA GLU A 385 -2.75 -28.85 12.76
C GLU A 385 -3.57 -28.59 11.50
N TRP A 386 -4.75 -29.22 11.40
CA TRP A 386 -5.68 -28.95 10.30
C TRP A 386 -6.15 -27.49 10.29
N VAL A 387 -6.49 -26.92 11.46
CA VAL A 387 -6.87 -25.50 11.59
C VAL A 387 -5.73 -24.59 11.15
N HIS A 388 -4.50 -24.86 11.59
CA HIS A 388 -3.31 -24.11 11.19
C HIS A 388 -3.12 -24.12 9.67
N GLN A 389 -3.11 -25.32 9.05
CA GLN A 389 -2.95 -25.48 7.61
C GLN A 389 -4.07 -24.80 6.81
N LYS A 390 -5.32 -24.92 7.26
CA LYS A 390 -6.46 -24.29 6.59
C LYS A 390 -6.44 -22.78 6.69
N THR A 391 -5.96 -22.25 7.81
CA THR A 391 -5.77 -20.81 7.99
C THR A 391 -4.73 -20.27 7.01
N LEU A 392 -3.58 -20.94 6.86
CA LEU A 392 -2.58 -20.58 5.84
C LEU A 392 -3.14 -20.63 4.42
N GLN A 393 -3.95 -21.64 4.09
CA GLN A 393 -4.60 -21.75 2.78
C GLN A 393 -5.55 -20.57 2.53
N VAL A 394 -6.38 -20.21 3.52
CA VAL A 394 -7.28 -19.07 3.43
C VAL A 394 -6.51 -17.76 3.28
N LEU A 395 -5.41 -17.58 4.02
CA LEU A 395 -4.57 -16.38 3.90
C LEU A 395 -3.91 -16.29 2.52
N GLN A 396 -3.51 -17.41 1.93
CA GLN A 396 -3.02 -17.46 0.55
C GLN A 396 -4.08 -16.99 -0.46
N GLU A 397 -5.36 -17.36 -0.28
CA GLU A 397 -6.48 -16.85 -1.11
C GLU A 397 -6.77 -15.35 -0.92
N ILE A 398 -6.44 -14.79 0.25
CA ILE A 398 -6.67 -13.36 0.54
C ILE A 398 -5.52 -12.52 0.00
N ALA A 399 -4.28 -13.03 0.10
CA ALA A 399 -3.06 -12.33 -0.28
C ALA A 399 -2.93 -12.10 -1.80
N PHE A 400 -3.38 -13.06 -2.60
CA PHE A 400 -3.24 -13.11 -4.06
C PHE A 400 -4.50 -13.73 -4.67
#